data_AF-A0A936BBU9-F1
#
_entry.id   AF-A0A936BBU9-F1
#
_cell.length_a   1.000
_cell.length_b   1.000
_cell.length_c   1.000
_cell.angle_alpha   90.00
_cell.angle_beta   90.00
_cell.angle_gamma   90.00
#
_symmetry.space_group_name_H-M   'P 1'
#
loop_
_entity.id
_entity.type
_entity.pdbx_description
1 polymer ?
#
loop_
_entity_poly.entity_id
_entity_poly.type
_entity_poly.pdbx_seq_one_letter_code
_entity_poly.pdbx_strand_id
1 'polypeptide(L)' 'MLVRRTILAVISLGLGAIVTEISLILMNTNRAEYGLYFGTDGDGLPYYPLTIIFFALFFALWLDKFLKTELLPK' A
#
# COMPACT_ATOMS: atom_id res chain seq x y z
N MET A 1 22.71 -5.03 -3.13
CA MET A 1 21.34 -5.19 -3.68
C MET A 1 20.27 -5.28 -2.59
N LEU A 2 20.45 -6.12 -1.55
CA LEU A 2 19.47 -6.27 -0.46
C LEU A 2 19.05 -4.93 0.18
N VAL A 3 20.02 -4.10 0.58
CA VAL A 3 19.76 -2.79 1.24
C VAL A 3 18.86 -1.88 0.41
N ARG A 4 19.11 -1.75 -0.90
CA ARG A 4 18.27 -0.91 -1.78
C ARG A 4 16.85 -1.46 -1.91
N ARG A 5 16.68 -2.78 -1.96
CA ARG A 5 15.37 -3.43 -1.99
C ARG A 5 14.62 -3.27 -0.67
N THR A 6 15.31 -3.32 0.46
CA THR A 6 14.72 -3.05 1.77
C THR A 6 14.27 -1.59 1.89
N ILE A 7 15.11 -0.64 1.47
CA ILE A 7 14.75 0.79 1.45
C ILE A 7 13.52 1.03 0.58
N LEU A 8 13.50 0.45 -0.63
CA LEU A 8 12.34 0.52 -1.52
C LEU A 8 11.07 -0.02 -0.84
N ALA A 9 11.13 -1.23 -0.25
CA ALA A 9 9.98 -1.84 0.41
C ALA A 9 9.43 -0.96 1.54
N VAL A 10 10.30 -0.38 2.38
CA VAL A 10 9.90 0.50 3.48
C VAL A 10 9.23 1.77 2.95
N ILE A 11 9.83 2.44 1.96
CA ILE A 11 9.28 3.68 1.39
C ILE A 11 7.93 3.38 0.72
N SER A 12 7.85 2.31 -0.06
CA SER A 12 6.63 1.91 -0.76
C SER A 12 5.47 1.59 0.19
N LEU A 13 5.73 0.86 1.28
CA LEU A 13 4.74 0.60 2.31
C LEU A 13 4.27 1.90 3.00
N GLY A 14 5.20 2.79 3.32
CA GLY A 14 4.88 4.10 3.89
C GLY A 14 3.98 4.94 2.98
N LEU A 15 4.32 5.03 1.69
CA LEU A 15 3.51 5.73 0.69
C LEU A 15 2.13 5.07 0.52
N GLY A 16 2.07 3.74 0.50
CA GLY A 16 0.80 3.01 0.42
C GLY A 16 -0.13 3.31 1.58
N ALA A 17 0.40 3.37 2.81
CA ALA A 17 -0.36 3.74 4.00
C ALA A 17 -0.85 5.20 3.93
N ILE A 18 0.03 6.14 3.58
CA ILE A 18 -0.31 7.57 3.47
C ILE A 18 -1.43 7.80 2.46
N VAL A 19 -1.32 7.22 1.27
CA VAL A 19 -2.34 7.38 0.21
C VAL A 19 -3.66 6.74 0.62
N THR A 20 -3.62 5.61 1.31
CA THR A 20 -4.84 4.97 1.84
C THR A 20 -5.53 5.89 2.85
N GLU A 21 -4.80 6.46 3.81
CA GLU A 21 -5.37 7.41 4.78
C GLU A 21 -5.97 8.65 4.12
N ILE A 22 -5.27 9.23 3.14
CA ILE A 22 -5.79 10.37 2.37
C ILE A 22 -7.10 9.98 1.66
N SER A 23 -7.16 8.77 1.10
CA SER A 23 -8.36 8.26 0.42
C SER A 23 -9.53 8.12 1.37
N LEU A 24 -9.32 7.63 2.60
CA LEU A 24 -10.36 7.57 3.63
C LEU A 24 -10.90 8.95 3.99
N ILE A 25 -10.02 9.94 4.14
CA ILE A 25 -10.40 11.34 4.41
C ILE A 25 -11.26 11.89 3.26
N LEU A 26 -10.85 11.66 2.00
CA LEU A 26 -11.59 12.12 0.82
C LEU A 26 -12.95 11.42 0.67
N MET A 27 -13.07 10.18 1.11
CA MET A 27 -14.32 9.41 1.11
C MET A 27 -15.20 9.69 2.34
N ASN A 28 -14.73 10.51 3.28
CA ASN A 28 -15.40 10.79 4.55
C ASN A 28 -15.79 9.49 5.31
N THR A 29 -14.87 8.52 5.34
CA THR A 29 -15.03 7.24 6.05
C THR A 29 -13.84 6.99 6.96
N ASN A 30 -13.90 5.95 7.78
CA ASN A 30 -12.82 5.55 8.68
C ASN A 30 -12.34 4.12 8.37
N ARG A 31 -11.23 3.73 9.01
CA ARG A 31 -10.60 2.42 8.77
C ARG A 31 -11.57 1.25 9.05
N ALA A 32 -12.37 1.35 10.11
CA ALA A 32 -13.28 0.28 10.52
C ALA A 32 -14.41 0.09 9.49
N GLU A 33 -15.04 1.17 9.08
CA GLU A 33 -16.08 1.19 8.03
C GLU A 33 -15.53 0.75 6.67
N TYR A 34 -14.29 1.10 6.37
CA TYR A 34 -13.63 0.73 5.12
C TYR A 34 -13.15 -0.73 5.10
N GLY A 35 -13.31 -1.50 6.18
CA GLY A 35 -12.87 -2.90 6.23
C GLY A 35 -11.43 -3.05 6.75
N LEU A 36 -11.20 -2.62 7.99
CA LEU A 36 -9.92 -2.82 8.70
C LEU A 36 -9.65 -4.30 9.01
N TYR A 37 -10.70 -5.05 9.32
CA TYR A 37 -10.62 -6.45 9.74
C TYR A 37 -11.53 -7.32 8.88
N PHE A 38 -11.25 -8.63 8.85
CA PHE A 38 -12.21 -9.60 8.34
C PHE A 38 -13.44 -9.63 9.25
N GLY A 39 -14.64 -9.58 8.68
CA GLY A 39 -15.90 -9.77 9.42
C GLY A 39 -16.39 -8.53 10.20
N THR A 40 -15.93 -7.33 9.89
CA THR A 40 -16.62 -6.09 10.31
C THR A 40 -17.93 -5.91 9.53
N ASP A 41 -18.92 -5.23 10.14
CA ASP A 41 -20.33 -5.13 9.71
C ASP A 41 -20.55 -5.23 8.19
N GLY A 42 -21.00 -6.42 7.77
CA GLY A 42 -21.14 -6.83 6.37
C GLY A 42 -19.94 -7.64 5.88
N ASP A 43 -19.90 -8.95 6.22
CA ASP A 43 -18.91 -9.97 5.86
C ASP A 43 -18.12 -9.68 4.56
N GLY A 44 -17.07 -8.88 4.70
CA GLY A 44 -16.29 -8.35 3.58
C GLY A 44 -14.79 -8.59 3.77
N LEU A 45 -14.07 -8.56 2.64
CA LEU A 45 -12.62 -8.59 2.58
C LEU A 45 -12.03 -7.41 3.38
N PRO A 46 -10.82 -7.54 3.94
CA PRO A 46 -10.17 -6.45 4.67
C PRO A 46 -9.59 -5.45 3.66
N TYR A 47 -10.47 -4.61 3.09
CA TYR A 47 -10.10 -3.67 2.03
C TYR A 47 -9.04 -2.67 2.50
N TYR A 48 -9.01 -2.27 3.77
CA TYR A 48 -7.99 -1.34 4.28
C TYR A 48 -6.55 -1.85 4.07
N PRO A 49 -6.12 -3.00 4.64
CA PRO A 49 -4.78 -3.50 4.40
C PRO A 49 -4.53 -3.89 2.93
N LEU A 50 -5.56 -4.35 2.20
CA LEU A 50 -5.42 -4.68 0.78
C LEU A 50 -5.11 -3.45 -0.07
N THR A 51 -5.78 -2.32 0.19
CA THR A 51 -5.53 -1.05 -0.49
C THR A 51 -4.13 -0.52 -0.19
N ILE A 52 -3.65 -0.66 1.06
CA ILE A 52 -2.25 -0.32 1.42
C ILE A 52 -1.27 -1.16 0.60
N ILE A 53 -1.45 -2.48 0.53
CA ILE A 53 -0.59 -3.38 -0.23
C ILE A 53 -0.63 -3.03 -1.71
N PHE A 54 -1.81 -2.76 -2.26
CA PHE A 54 -1.97 -2.39 -3.66
C PHE A 54 -1.19 -1.12 -4.01
N PHE A 55 -1.34 -0.04 -3.23
CA PHE A 55 -0.57 1.18 -3.44
C PHE A 55 0.93 0.97 -3.17
N ALA A 56 1.30 0.16 -2.18
CA ALA A 56 2.70 -0.15 -1.92
C ALA A 56 3.35 -0.87 -3.11
N LEU A 57 2.66 -1.83 -3.73
CA LEU A 57 3.14 -2.48 -4.95
C LEU A 57 3.26 -1.49 -6.10
N PHE A 58 2.25 -0.65 -6.31
CA PHE A 58 2.30 0.42 -7.31
C PHE A 58 3.52 1.32 -7.12
N PHE A 59 3.74 1.83 -5.91
CA PHE A 59 4.90 2.67 -5.59
C PHE A 59 6.22 1.91 -5.67
N ALA A 60 6.27 0.63 -5.30
CA ALA A 60 7.47 -0.19 -5.45
C ALA A 60 7.88 -0.31 -6.91
N LEU A 61 6.94 -0.60 -7.81
CA LEU A 61 7.20 -0.68 -9.25
C LEU A 61 7.58 0.68 -9.85
N TRP A 62 6.95 1.76 -9.38
CA TRP A 62 7.27 3.11 -9.82
C TRP A 62 8.66 3.57 -9.36
N LEU A 63 8.99 3.36 -8.08
CA LEU A 63 10.28 3.73 -7.49
C LEU A 63 11.43 2.84 -7.97
N ASP A 64 11.16 1.58 -8.35
CA ASP A 64 12.17 0.67 -8.92
C ASP A 64 12.88 1.28 -10.14
N LYS A 65 12.13 2.04 -10.97
CA LYS A 65 12.66 2.76 -12.14
C LYS A 65 13.73 3.80 -11.76
N PHE A 66 13.62 4.42 -10.58
CA PHE A 66 14.54 5.45 -10.11
C PHE A 66 15.69 4.87 -9.28
N LEU A 67 15.40 3.86 -8.45
CA LEU A 67 16.37 3.26 -7.53
C LEU A 67 17.23 2.16 -8.18
N LYS A 68 16.92 1.78 -9.44
CA LYS A 68 17.62 0.75 -10.21
C LYS A 68 17.77 -0.55 -9.42
N THR A 69 16.69 -0.96 -8.78
CA THR A 69 16.64 -2.15 -7.91
C THR A 69 16.42 -3.45 -8.69
N GLU A 70 16.09 -3.35 -9.99
CA GLU A 70 15.89 -4.44 -10.94
C GLU A 70 14.87 -5.47 -10.41
N LEU A 71 13.72 -5.00 -9.92
CA LEU A 71 12.62 -5.87 -9.48
C LEU A 71 11.90 -6.53 -10.65
N LEU A 72 11.69 -5.78 -11.74
CA LEU A 72 11.12 -6.32 -12.96
C LEU A 72 12.23 -6.77 -13.93
N PRO A 73 12.05 -7.91 -14.63
CA PRO A 73 12.92 -8.26 -15.75
C PRO A 73 12.83 -7.17 -16.83
N LYS A 74 13.98 -6.89 -17.47
CA LYS A 74 14.11 -5.88 -18.53
C LYS A 74 13.30 -6.23 -19.77
#